data_AF-A0A528CGN9-F1
#
_entry.id   AF-A0A528CGN9-F1
#
_cell.length_a   1.000
_cell.length_b   1.000
_cell.length_c   1.000
_cell.angle_alpha   90.00
_cell.angle_beta   90.00
_cell.angle_gamma   90.00
#
_symmetry.space_group_name_H-M   'P 1'
#
loop_
_entity.id
_entity.type
_entity.pdbx_description
1 polymer ?
#
loop_
_entity_poly.entity_id
_entity_poly.type
_entity_poly.pdbx_seq_one_letter_code
_entity_poly.pdbx_strand_id
1 'polypeptide(L)' 'LELALFAGKIAAYAQGFAVMSGASKEFNWNLPMPTIAKIWRAGCIIRSQMLDTMAEAFGSGSASTNLLMAPAFI' A
#
# COMPACT_ATOMS: atom_id res chain seq x y z
N LEU A 1 -20.13 4.92 9.75
CA LEU A 1 -19.66 5.47 8.45
C LEU A 1 -18.14 5.61 8.43
N GLU A 2 -17.51 6.20 9.45
CA GLU A 2 -16.04 6.37 9.51
C GLU A 2 -15.24 5.08 9.30
N LEU A 3 -15.55 4.02 10.07
CA LEU A 3 -14.88 2.72 9.91
C LEU A 3 -15.11 2.09 8.54
N ALA A 4 -16.29 2.29 7.94
CA ALA A 4 -16.60 1.79 6.60
C ALA A 4 -15.79 2.52 5.52
N LEU A 5 -15.65 3.85 5.64
CA LEU A 5 -14.79 4.64 4.77
C LEU A 5 -13.32 4.23 4.93
N PHE A 6 -12.87 4.03 6.17
CA PHE A 6 -11.51 3.61 6.46
C PHE A 6 -11.21 2.23 5.86
N ALA A 7 -12.09 1.25 6.08
CA ALA A 7 -11.97 -0.09 5.50
C ALA A 7 -11.99 -0.05 3.96
N GLY A 8 -12.89 0.74 3.36
CA GLY A 8 -12.94 0.95 1.92
C GLY A 8 -11.64 1.54 1.37
N LYS A 9 -11.03 2.48 2.09
CA LYS A 9 -9.72 3.05 1.75
C LYS A 9 -8.62 1.99 1.82
N ILE A 10 -8.55 1.18 2.87
CA ILE A 10 -7.57 0.08 2.97
C ILE A 10 -7.74 -0.88 1.78
N ALA A 11 -8.96 -1.30 1.49
CA ALA A 11 -9.27 -2.22 0.39
C ALA A 11 -8.84 -1.65 -0.97
N ALA A 12 -9.12 -0.37 -1.24
CA ALA A 12 -8.72 0.29 -2.48
C ALA A 12 -7.19 0.29 -2.67
N TYR A 13 -6.42 0.60 -1.62
CA TYR A 13 -4.96 0.55 -1.67
C TYR A 13 -4.43 -0.87 -1.81
N ALA A 14 -4.99 -1.83 -1.09
CA ALA A 14 -4.60 -3.24 -1.21
C ALA A 14 -4.76 -3.76 -2.65
N GLN A 15 -5.89 -3.43 -3.30
CA GLN A 15 -6.13 -3.75 -4.69
C GLN A 15 -5.15 -3.04 -5.64
N GLY A 16 -4.90 -1.75 -5.43
CA GLY A 16 -3.94 -0.98 -6.23
C GLY A 16 -2.53 -1.57 -6.17
N PHE A 17 -2.03 -1.91 -4.98
CA PHE A 17 -0.72 -2.55 -4.84
C PHE A 17 -0.68 -3.96 -5.45
N ALA A 18 -1.77 -4.72 -5.39
CA ALA A 18 -1.86 -6.02 -6.06
C ALA A 18 -1.77 -5.90 -7.59
N VAL A 19 -2.44 -4.91 -8.19
CA VAL A 19 -2.33 -4.59 -9.62
C VAL A 19 -0.89 -4.24 -9.99
N MET A 20 -0.24 -3.39 -9.20
CA MET A 20 1.16 -3.01 -9.42
C MET A 20 2.12 -4.19 -9.28
N SER A 21 1.88 -5.08 -8.32
CA SER A 21 2.67 -6.31 -8.14
C SER A 21 2.52 -7.26 -9.33
N GLY A 22 1.29 -7.44 -9.82
CA GLY A 22 1.02 -8.20 -11.05
C GLY A 22 1.74 -7.62 -12.25
N ALA A 23 1.63 -6.31 -12.48
CA ALA A 23 2.32 -5.62 -13.57
C ALA A 23 3.86 -5.72 -13.44
N SER A 24 4.40 -5.59 -12.23
CA SER A 24 5.83 -5.72 -12.00
C SER A 24 6.37 -7.10 -12.38
N LYS A 25 5.58 -8.16 -12.19
CA LYS A 25 5.93 -9.54 -12.58
C LYS A 25 5.82 -9.72 -14.09
N GLU A 26 4.71 -9.28 -14.68
CA GLU A 26 4.45 -9.41 -16.12
C GLU A 26 5.50 -8.68 -16.97
N PHE A 27 5.86 -7.46 -16.57
CA PHE A 27 6.74 -6.58 -17.34
C PHE A 27 8.19 -6.55 -16.83
N ASN A 28 8.56 -7.39 -15.86
CA ASN A 28 9.90 -7.46 -15.27
C ASN A 28 10.44 -6.10 -14.76
N TRP A 29 9.58 -5.25 -14.20
CA TRP A 29 9.96 -3.90 -13.75
C TRP A 29 10.66 -3.85 -12.39
N ASN A 30 10.57 -4.93 -11.60
CA ASN A 30 11.11 -4.97 -10.23
C ASN A 30 10.69 -3.75 -9.38
N LEU A 31 9.39 -3.44 -9.37
CA LEU A 31 8.86 -2.25 -8.72
C LEU A 31 9.12 -2.26 -7.20
N PRO A 32 9.77 -1.23 -6.64
CA PRO A 32 10.06 -1.16 -5.21
C PRO A 32 8.85 -0.64 -4.44
N MET A 33 7.90 -1.52 -4.10
CA MET A 33 6.66 -1.16 -3.38
C MET A 33 6.88 -0.31 -2.10
N PRO A 34 7.86 -0.60 -1.23
CA PRO A 34 8.14 0.25 -0.06
C PRO A 34 8.50 1.69 -0.45
N THR A 35 9.29 1.86 -1.52
CA THR A 35 9.70 3.17 -2.03
C THR A 35 8.51 3.91 -2.62
N ILE A 36 7.65 3.22 -3.37
CA ILE A 36 6.43 3.80 -3.97
C ILE A 36 5.49 4.33 -2.87
N ALA A 37 5.22 3.53 -1.84
CA ALA A 37 4.42 3.96 -0.68
C ALA A 37 5.06 5.18 0.00
N LYS A 38 6.39 5.20 0.13
CA LYS A 38 7.12 6.30 0.76
C LYS A 38 7.02 7.62 -0.02
N ILE A 39 7.16 7.60 -1.35
CA ILE A 39 7.09 8.84 -2.15
C ILE A 39 5.69 9.45 -2.21
N TRP A 40 4.63 8.66 -1.99
CA TRP A 40 3.25 9.17 -1.94
C TRP A 40 2.89 9.88 -0.62
N ARG A 41 3.78 9.87 0.37
CA ARG A 41 3.52 10.53 1.66
C ARG A 41 3.46 12.06 1.57
N ALA A 42 4.07 12.65 0.54
CA ALA A 42 4.13 14.10 0.35
C ALA A 42 3.97 14.49 -1.12
N GLY A 43 3.52 15.72 -1.36
CA GLY A 43 3.42 16.31 -2.70
C GLY A 43 2.24 15.85 -3.56
N CYS A 44 1.77 14.61 -3.43
CA CYS A 44 0.63 14.11 -4.21
C CYS A 44 -0.75 14.43 -3.56
N ILE A 45 -1.81 14.27 -4.34
CA ILE A 45 -3.21 14.48 -3.89
C ILE A 45 -3.62 13.44 -2.83
N ILE A 46 -3.18 12.20 -2.98
CA ILE A 46 -3.58 11.07 -2.11
C ILE A 46 -2.85 11.01 -0.77
N ARG A 47 -1.95 11.97 -0.50
CA ARG A 47 -1.13 12.03 0.72
C ARG A 47 -2.00 11.93 1.99
N SER A 48 -1.58 11.11 2.94
CA SER A 48 -2.25 10.96 4.24
C SER A 48 -1.37 10.22 5.24
N GLN A 49 -1.63 10.36 6.55
CA GLN A 49 -0.91 9.65 7.62
C GLN A 49 -0.94 8.12 7.44
N MET A 50 -2.01 7.58 6.85
CA MET A 50 -2.13 6.15 6.56
C MET A 50 -1.03 5.63 5.62
N LEU A 51 -0.48 6.48 4.73
CA LEU A 51 0.62 6.08 3.85
C LEU A 51 1.94 5.89 4.60
N ASP A 52 2.11 6.51 5.78
CA ASP A 52 3.24 6.22 6.66
C ASP A 52 3.17 4.77 7.15
N THR A 53 2.00 4.35 7.65
CA THR A 53 1.73 2.97 8.07
C THR A 53 1.92 1.95 6.94
N MET A 54 1.48 2.28 5.72
CA MET A 54 1.71 1.39 4.56
C MET A 54 3.19 1.27 4.22
N ALA A 55 3.93 2.38 4.21
CA ALA A 55 5.36 2.37 3.92
C ALA A 55 6.13 1.55 4.96
N GLU A 56 5.77 1.64 6.23
CA GLU A 56 6.32 0.80 7.30
C GLU A 56 5.95 -0.69 7.13
N ALA A 57 4.71 -0.99 6.78
CA ALA A 57 4.26 -2.36 6.53
C ALA A 57 5.00 -3.02 5.35
N PHE A 58 5.25 -2.27 4.28
CA PHE A 58 6.08 -2.74 3.18
C PHE A 58 7.56 -2.85 3.56
N GLY A 59 8.09 -1.87 4.30
CA GLY A 59 9.49 -1.86 4.73
C GLY A 59 9.86 -2.98 5.71
N SER A 60 8.93 -3.39 6.56
CA SER A 60 9.11 -4.50 7.51
C SER A 60 8.79 -5.88 6.91
N GLY A 61 8.28 -5.94 5.68
CA GLY A 61 7.86 -7.18 5.03
C GLY A 61 6.50 -7.72 5.49
N SER A 62 5.79 -7.02 6.38
CA SER A 62 4.47 -7.44 6.86
C SER A 62 3.38 -7.40 5.78
N ALA A 63 3.62 -6.67 4.69
CA ALA A 63 2.74 -6.58 3.52
C ALA A 63 3.28 -7.36 2.28
N SER A 64 4.15 -8.36 2.48
CA SER A 64 4.85 -9.07 1.39
C SER A 64 3.94 -9.68 0.32
N THR A 65 2.74 -10.12 0.70
CA THR A 65 1.74 -10.68 -0.22
C THR A 65 0.58 -9.72 -0.48
N ASN A 66 0.05 -9.10 0.58
CA ASN A 66 -1.07 -8.18 0.48
C ASN A 66 -1.06 -7.19 1.65
N LEU A 67 -1.47 -5.94 1.41
CA LEU A 67 -1.54 -4.90 2.44
C LEU A 67 -2.51 -5.26 3.58
N LEU A 68 -3.59 -6.00 3.30
CA LEU A 68 -4.56 -6.47 4.29
C LEU A 68 -3.97 -7.45 5.30
N MET A 69 -2.81 -8.05 5.00
CA MET A 69 -2.14 -9.00 5.90
C MET A 69 -1.21 -8.31 6.90
N ALA A 70 -1.00 -6.99 6.77
CA ALA A 70 -0.17 -6.26 7.70
C ALA A 70 -0.90 -6.11 9.06
N PRO A 71 -0.25 -6.41 10.20
CA PRO A 71 -0.88 -6.32 11.52
C PRO A 71 -1.47 -4.95 11.87
N ALA A 72 -1.00 -3.88 11.24
CA ALA A 72 -1.51 -2.53 11.44
C ALA A 72 -2.93 -2.30 10.85
N PHE A 73 -3.43 -3.22 10.02
CA PHE A 73 -4.73 -3.14 9.35
C PHE A 73 -5.67 -4.31 9.69
N ILE A 74 -5.28 -5.18 10.62
CA ILE A 74 -6.08 -6.31 11.14
C ILE A 74 -6.60 -5.97 12.54
#